data_AF-A0A2G6NB21-F1
#
_entry.id   AF-A0A2G6NB21-F1
#
_cell.length_a   1.000
_cell.length_b   1.000
_cell.length_c   1.000
_cell.angle_alpha   90.00
_cell.angle_beta   90.00
_cell.angle_gamma   90.00
#
_symmetry.space_group_name_H-M   'P 1'
#
loop_
_entity.id
_entity.type
_entity.pdbx_description
1 polymer ?
#
loop_
_entity_poly.entity_id
_entity_poly.type
_entity_poly.pdbx_seq_one_letter_code
_entity_poly.pdbx_strand_id
1 'polypeptide(L)'
;MENQTKDQLEEAGRMDEEHEMYIREDVVDDTTRDAGKVALAIAILSTILLVVFYFAIRQHVMELSQRVDALHGLQTRVTSLETEVTALKSLPEKTRYMLMGVMTREMAHKAAYLGSQAASREQAAKILKARNLLDEIQKEFAAAAK
;
A
#
# COMPACT_ATOMS: atom_id res chain seq x y z
N MET A 1 -72.11 53.25 21.66
CA MET A 1 -70.94 53.32 20.75
C MET A 1 -69.91 52.23 21.05
N GLU A 2 -70.29 51.12 21.70
CA GLU A 2 -69.37 50.03 22.08
C GLU A 2 -69.38 48.87 21.06
N ASN A 3 -70.41 48.79 20.21
CA ASN A 3 -70.55 47.71 19.23
C ASN A 3 -69.72 47.92 17.95
N GLN A 4 -69.52 49.18 17.53
CA GLN A 4 -68.73 49.45 16.31
C GLN A 4 -67.24 49.16 16.48
N THR A 5 -66.72 49.24 17.70
CA THR A 5 -65.29 49.00 17.97
C THR A 5 -64.95 47.51 18.06
N LYS A 6 -65.90 46.67 18.49
CA LYS A 6 -65.72 45.22 18.55
C LYS A 6 -65.77 44.60 17.16
N ASP A 7 -66.71 45.04 16.32
CA ASP A 7 -66.83 44.56 14.94
C ASP A 7 -65.57 44.90 14.11
N GLN A 8 -64.98 46.08 14.32
CA GLN A 8 -63.73 46.47 13.63
C GLN A 8 -62.49 45.72 14.12
N LEU A 9 -62.44 45.29 15.38
CA LEU A 9 -61.34 44.49 15.93
C LEU A 9 -61.43 43.02 15.47
N GLU A 10 -62.63 42.47 15.31
CA GLU A 10 -62.83 41.13 14.75
C GLU A 10 -62.58 41.07 13.23
N GLU A 11 -62.78 42.18 12.52
CA GLU A 11 -62.48 42.27 11.09
C GLU A 11 -60.97 42.48 10.85
N ALA A 12 -60.31 43.28 11.68
CA ALA A 12 -58.84 43.42 11.65
C ALA A 12 -58.12 42.11 12.02
N GLY A 13 -58.59 41.39 13.05
CA GLY A 13 -58.02 40.09 13.42
C GLY A 13 -58.20 38.99 12.36
N ARG A 14 -59.32 39.00 11.61
CA ARG A 14 -59.52 38.08 10.47
C ARG A 14 -58.64 38.41 9.28
N MET A 15 -58.37 39.69 9.02
CA MET A 15 -57.50 40.13 7.92
C MET A 15 -56.03 39.74 8.17
N ASP A 16 -55.57 39.75 9.43
CA ASP A 16 -54.20 39.33 9.78
C ASP A 16 -54.00 37.80 9.69
N GLU A 17 -54.99 36.99 10.08
CA GLU A 17 -54.91 35.51 10.00
C GLU A 17 -54.93 34.99 8.56
N GLU A 18 -55.74 35.61 7.67
CA GLU A 18 -55.73 35.25 6.24
C GLU A 18 -54.42 35.65 5.54
N HIS A 19 -53.80 36.78 5.94
CA HIS A 19 -52.50 37.19 5.41
C HIS A 19 -51.36 36.28 5.88
N GLU A 20 -51.36 35.83 7.14
CA GLU A 20 -50.35 34.88 7.63
C GLU A 20 -50.47 33.50 6.99
N MET A 21 -51.68 33.02 6.73
CA MET A 21 -51.90 31.72 6.05
C MET A 21 -51.44 31.77 4.60
N TYR A 22 -51.72 32.87 3.89
CA TYR A 22 -51.30 33.07 2.51
C TYR A 22 -49.77 33.17 2.38
N ILE A 23 -49.09 33.87 3.30
CA ILE A 23 -47.62 33.95 3.30
C ILE A 23 -46.97 32.61 3.63
N ARG A 24 -47.57 31.77 4.49
CA ARG A 24 -47.00 30.45 4.81
C ARG A 24 -47.11 29.46 3.65
N GLU A 25 -48.18 29.51 2.86
CA GLU A 25 -48.37 28.62 1.71
C GLU A 25 -47.42 28.99 0.56
N ASP A 26 -47.31 30.29 0.22
CA ASP A 26 -46.38 30.78 -0.81
C ASP A 26 -44.90 30.57 -0.42
N VAL A 27 -44.52 30.77 0.85
CA VAL A 27 -43.14 30.57 1.31
C VAL A 27 -42.75 29.08 1.31
N VAL A 28 -43.69 28.17 1.57
CA VAL A 28 -43.42 26.72 1.53
C VAL A 28 -43.29 26.22 0.09
N ASP A 29 -44.07 26.74 -0.86
CA ASP A 29 -44.00 26.31 -2.26
C ASP A 29 -42.70 26.80 -2.93
N ASP A 30 -42.29 28.05 -2.69
CA ASP A 30 -41.01 28.55 -3.19
C ASP A 30 -39.80 27.86 -2.52
N THR A 31 -39.88 27.59 -1.22
CA THR A 31 -38.81 26.87 -0.49
C THR A 31 -38.68 25.43 -0.94
N THR A 32 -39.79 24.71 -1.18
CA THR A 32 -39.76 23.32 -1.67
C THR A 32 -39.29 23.25 -3.12
N ARG A 33 -39.63 24.24 -3.95
CA ARG A 33 -39.15 24.35 -5.33
C ARG A 33 -37.65 24.58 -5.42
N ASP A 34 -37.08 25.42 -4.55
CA ASP A 34 -35.64 25.65 -4.51
C ASP A 34 -34.88 24.50 -3.82
N ALA A 35 -35.46 23.89 -2.80
CA ALA A 35 -34.93 22.65 -2.20
C ALA A 35 -34.89 21.49 -3.21
N GLY A 36 -35.87 21.39 -4.11
CA GLY A 36 -35.89 20.40 -5.18
C GLY A 36 -34.74 20.55 -6.18
N LYS A 37 -34.40 21.79 -6.57
CA LYS A 37 -33.23 22.07 -7.42
C LYS A 37 -31.92 21.73 -6.72
N VAL A 38 -31.82 22.06 -5.43
CA VAL A 38 -30.64 21.74 -4.61
C VAL A 38 -30.51 20.22 -4.44
N ALA A 39 -31.60 19.51 -4.18
CA ALA A 39 -31.60 18.05 -4.07
C ALA A 39 -31.18 17.37 -5.38
N LEU A 40 -31.61 17.89 -6.53
CA LEU A 40 -31.16 17.40 -7.84
C LEU A 40 -29.64 17.60 -8.03
N ALA A 41 -29.13 18.78 -7.67
CA ALA A 41 -27.69 19.06 -7.74
C ALA A 41 -26.89 18.13 -6.82
N ILE A 42 -27.37 17.89 -5.59
CA ILE A 42 -26.75 16.97 -4.63
C ILE A 42 -26.79 15.52 -5.14
N ALA A 43 -27.90 15.08 -5.75
CA ALA A 43 -28.02 13.73 -6.29
C ALA A 43 -27.03 13.47 -7.44
N ILE A 44 -26.88 14.43 -8.35
CA ILE A 44 -25.91 14.35 -9.44
C ILE A 44 -24.48 14.36 -8.88
N LEU A 45 -24.19 15.27 -7.95
CA LEU A 45 -22.88 15.37 -7.30
C LEU A 45 -22.52 14.08 -6.54
N SER A 46 -23.48 13.51 -5.81
CA SER A 46 -23.33 12.27 -5.06
C SER A 46 -23.03 11.09 -5.99
N THR A 47 -23.72 11.00 -7.12
CA THR A 47 -23.49 9.95 -8.13
C THR A 47 -22.06 10.06 -8.69
N ILE A 48 -21.61 11.27 -9.04
CA ILE A 48 -20.25 11.51 -9.53
C ILE A 48 -19.21 11.13 -8.45
N LEU A 49 -19.46 11.52 -7.20
CA LEU A 49 -18.59 11.22 -6.07
C LEU A 49 -18.48 9.71 -5.86
N LEU A 50 -19.59 8.97 -5.96
CA LEU A 50 -19.63 7.51 -5.82
C LEU A 50 -18.79 6.83 -6.91
N VAL A 51 -18.87 7.32 -8.16
CA VAL A 51 -18.04 6.82 -9.26
C VAL A 51 -16.54 7.07 -8.99
N VAL A 52 -16.16 8.30 -8.63
CA VAL A 52 -14.75 8.64 -8.33
C VAL A 52 -14.24 7.82 -7.15
N PHE A 53 -15.05 7.68 -6.10
CA PHE A 53 -14.73 6.90 -4.91
C PHE A 53 -14.57 5.41 -5.22
N TYR A 54 -15.42 4.85 -6.09
CA TYR A 54 -15.29 3.48 -6.58
C TYR A 54 -13.95 3.27 -7.31
N PHE A 55 -13.57 4.20 -8.18
CA PHE A 55 -12.27 4.14 -8.87
C PHE A 55 -11.09 4.30 -7.90
N ALA A 56 -11.19 5.21 -6.92
CA ALA A 56 -10.16 5.43 -5.90
C ALA A 56 -9.96 4.17 -5.05
N ILE A 57 -11.03 3.58 -4.51
CA ILE A 57 -10.97 2.33 -3.75
C ILE A 57 -10.36 1.22 -4.61
N ARG A 58 -10.81 1.07 -5.86
CA ARG A 58 -10.29 0.01 -6.74
C ARG A 58 -8.79 0.12 -6.97
N GLN A 59 -8.25 1.33 -7.14
CA GLN A 59 -6.82 1.55 -7.29
C GLN A 59 -6.05 1.27 -5.99
N HIS A 60 -6.53 1.79 -4.86
CA HIS A 60 -5.86 1.64 -3.56
C HIS A 60 -5.94 0.20 -3.01
N VAL A 61 -7.05 -0.51 -3.20
CA VAL A 61 -7.20 -1.92 -2.80
C VAL A 61 -6.34 -2.84 -3.66
N MET A 62 -6.18 -2.53 -4.95
CA MET A 62 -5.33 -3.33 -5.83
C MET A 62 -3.84 -3.19 -5.48
N GLU A 63 -3.41 -1.98 -5.08
CA GLU A 63 -2.05 -1.76 -4.56
C GLU A 63 -1.82 -2.45 -3.20
N LEU A 64 -2.81 -2.43 -2.31
CA LEU A 64 -2.73 -3.13 -1.02
C LEU A 64 -2.69 -4.65 -1.19
N SER A 65 -3.52 -5.20 -2.09
CA SER A 65 -3.50 -6.63 -2.44
C SER A 65 -2.14 -7.05 -2.99
N GLN A 66 -1.55 -6.26 -3.90
CA GLN A 66 -0.22 -6.52 -4.44
C GLN A 66 0.87 -6.50 -3.35
N ARG A 67 0.77 -5.59 -2.37
CA ARG A 67 1.70 -5.53 -1.23
C ARG A 67 1.54 -6.74 -0.29
N VAL A 68 0.31 -7.21 -0.06
CA VAL A 68 0.04 -8.41 0.77
C VAL A 68 0.45 -9.70 0.06
N ASP A 69 0.27 -9.79 -1.26
CA ASP A 69 0.74 -10.90 -2.07
C ASP A 69 2.28 -10.96 -2.11
N ALA A 70 2.94 -9.80 -2.19
CA ALA A 70 4.40 -9.70 -2.09
C ALA A 70 4.92 -10.16 -0.72
N LEU A 71 4.20 -9.86 0.37
CA LEU A 71 4.51 -10.34 1.72
C LEU A 71 4.35 -11.86 1.85
N HIS A 72 3.28 -12.44 1.29
CA HIS A 72 3.12 -13.90 1.23
C HIS A 72 4.23 -14.56 0.40
N GLY A 73 4.61 -13.94 -0.72
CA GLY A 73 5.73 -14.40 -1.54
C GLY A 73 7.08 -14.37 -0.80
N LEU A 74 7.33 -13.33 0.00
CA LEU A 74 8.51 -13.22 0.85
C LEU A 74 8.51 -14.26 1.96
N GLN A 75 7.38 -14.45 2.65
CA GLN A 75 7.26 -15.47 3.70
C GLN A 75 7.51 -16.87 3.15
N THR A 76 6.93 -17.19 1.98
CA THR A 76 7.17 -18.47 1.30
C THR A 76 8.64 -18.67 0.93
N ARG A 77 9.33 -17.62 0.46
CA ARG A 77 10.77 -17.67 0.16
C ARG A 77 11.62 -17.84 1.41
N VAL A 78 11.26 -17.19 2.51
CA VAL A 78 11.94 -17.35 3.81
C VAL A 78 11.75 -18.77 4.33
N THR A 79 10.55 -19.34 4.27
CA THR A 79 10.31 -20.74 4.65
C THR A 79 11.06 -21.73 3.75
N SER A 80 11.16 -21.46 2.44
CA SER A 80 11.98 -22.26 1.52
C SER A 80 13.47 -22.17 1.88
N LEU A 81 13.97 -20.96 2.16
CA LEU A 81 15.34 -20.73 2.60
C LEU A 81 15.62 -21.42 3.94
N GLU A 82 14.70 -21.39 4.90
CA GLU A 82 14.82 -22.09 6.17
C GLU A 82 14.84 -23.61 5.97
N THR A 83 14.03 -24.12 5.04
CA THR A 83 14.01 -25.54 4.68
C THR A 83 15.31 -25.96 4.00
N GLU A 84 15.83 -25.15 3.07
CA GLU A 84 17.12 -25.37 2.40
C GLU A 84 18.30 -25.25 3.36
N VAL A 85 18.27 -24.29 4.29
CA VAL A 85 19.28 -24.13 5.36
C VAL A 85 19.21 -25.28 6.35
N THR A 86 18.01 -25.80 6.65
CA THR A 86 17.83 -26.99 7.49
C THR A 86 18.31 -28.25 6.77
N ALA A 87 18.05 -28.35 5.47
CA ALA A 87 18.60 -29.41 4.62
C ALA A 87 20.14 -29.33 4.60
N LEU A 88 20.72 -28.14 4.46
CA LEU A 88 22.17 -27.88 4.54
C LEU A 88 22.75 -28.23 5.92
N LYS A 89 22.01 -27.99 7.02
CA LYS A 89 22.40 -28.42 8.38
C LYS A 89 22.28 -29.93 8.58
N SER A 90 21.34 -30.58 7.90
CA SER A 90 21.11 -32.04 7.95
C SER A 90 22.07 -32.85 7.08
N LEU A 91 22.81 -32.19 6.16
CA LEU A 91 23.86 -32.84 5.41
C LEU A 91 24.97 -33.32 6.37
N PRO A 92 25.50 -34.55 6.19
CA PRO A 92 26.67 -35.01 6.90
C PRO A 92 27.79 -33.95 6.83
N GLU A 93 28.50 -33.74 7.93
CA GLU A 93 29.50 -32.67 8.09
C GLU A 93 30.52 -32.64 6.94
N LYS A 94 30.94 -33.84 6.51
CA LYS A 94 31.80 -34.07 5.34
C LYS A 94 31.23 -33.50 4.02
N THR A 95 29.92 -33.63 3.78
CA THR A 95 29.25 -33.11 2.59
C THR A 95 29.16 -31.59 2.62
N ARG A 96 28.94 -31.00 3.81
CA ARG A 96 28.97 -29.54 3.99
C ARG A 96 30.35 -28.97 3.68
N TYR A 97 31.42 -29.57 4.20
CA TYR A 97 32.78 -29.14 3.90
C TYR A 97 33.16 -29.34 2.43
N MET A 98 32.69 -30.41 1.79
CA MET A 98 32.87 -30.61 0.35
C MET A 98 32.16 -29.54 -0.48
N LEU A 99 30.91 -29.20 -0.14
CA LEU A 99 30.15 -28.13 -0.81
C LEU A 99 30.83 -26.76 -0.61
N MET A 100 31.22 -26.44 0.62
CA MET A 100 31.95 -25.22 0.92
C MET A 100 33.28 -25.15 0.14
N GLY A 101 34.01 -26.26 0.02
CA GLY A 101 35.22 -26.34 -0.81
C GLY A 101 34.97 -26.09 -2.30
N VAL A 102 33.83 -26.52 -2.84
CA VAL A 102 33.41 -26.23 -4.22
C VAL A 102 33.06 -24.75 -4.39
N MET A 103 32.27 -24.17 -3.48
CA MET A 103 31.90 -22.75 -3.51
C MET A 103 33.13 -21.84 -3.40
N THR A 104 34.05 -22.14 -2.48
CA THR A 104 35.30 -21.41 -2.32
C THR A 104 36.17 -21.47 -3.58
N ARG A 105 36.21 -22.62 -4.28
CA ARG A 105 36.90 -22.76 -5.57
C ARG A 105 36.30 -21.85 -6.65
N GLU A 106 34.98 -21.82 -6.74
CA GLU A 106 34.27 -20.96 -7.69
C GLU A 106 34.52 -19.47 -7.38
N MET A 107 34.53 -19.09 -6.11
CA MET A 107 34.88 -17.74 -5.67
C MET A 107 36.33 -17.38 -6.02
N ALA A 108 37.29 -18.29 -5.83
CA ALA A 108 38.68 -18.07 -6.21
C ALA A 108 38.84 -17.86 -7.72
N HIS A 109 38.08 -18.60 -8.53
CA HIS A 109 38.03 -18.41 -9.99
C HIS A 109 37.42 -17.05 -10.37
N LYS A 110 36.30 -16.66 -9.76
CA LYS A 110 35.68 -15.34 -9.97
C LYS A 110 36.60 -14.21 -9.52
N ALA A 111 37.30 -14.37 -8.40
CA ALA A 111 38.30 -13.42 -7.93
C ALA A 111 39.47 -13.30 -8.92
N ALA A 112 39.99 -14.40 -9.46
CA ALA A 112 41.04 -14.35 -10.48
C ALA A 112 40.57 -13.57 -11.73
N TYR A 113 39.33 -13.81 -12.18
CA TYR A 113 38.73 -13.08 -13.28
C TYR A 113 38.57 -11.58 -12.98
N LEU A 114 38.05 -11.21 -11.81
CA LEU A 114 37.95 -9.81 -11.38
C LEU A 114 39.33 -9.15 -11.26
N GLY A 115 40.35 -9.90 -10.84
CA GLY A 115 41.74 -9.43 -10.76
C GLY A 115 42.28 -9.06 -12.13
N SER A 116 41.94 -9.83 -13.17
CA SER A 116 42.33 -9.53 -14.56
C SER A 116 41.62 -8.30 -15.15
N GLN A 117 40.48 -7.90 -14.57
CA GLN A 117 39.69 -6.73 -14.98
C GLN A 117 39.81 -5.55 -14.01
N ALA A 118 40.69 -5.63 -13.02
CA ALA A 118 40.84 -4.58 -12.03
C ALA A 118 41.30 -3.27 -12.70
N ALA A 119 40.58 -2.17 -12.42
CA ALA A 119 40.87 -0.86 -12.99
C ALA A 119 42.14 -0.20 -12.40
N SER A 120 42.61 -0.70 -11.26
CA SER A 120 43.82 -0.21 -10.61
C SER A 120 44.68 -1.33 -10.03
N ARG A 121 45.98 -1.06 -9.87
CA ARG A 121 46.93 -1.98 -9.22
C ARG A 121 46.54 -2.27 -7.77
N GLU A 122 45.94 -1.30 -7.07
CA GLU A 122 45.48 -1.48 -5.69
C GLU A 122 44.29 -2.46 -5.61
N GLN A 123 43.32 -2.33 -6.53
CA GLN A 123 42.20 -3.27 -6.63
C GLN A 123 42.68 -4.68 -6.98
N ALA A 124 43.61 -4.80 -7.94
CA ALA A 124 44.23 -6.07 -8.29
C ALA A 124 44.92 -6.73 -7.08
N ALA A 125 45.64 -5.95 -6.27
CA ALA A 125 46.30 -6.45 -5.06
C ALA A 125 45.30 -6.92 -3.98
N LYS A 126 44.19 -6.20 -3.78
CA LYS A 126 43.12 -6.62 -2.86
C LYS A 126 42.47 -7.92 -3.31
N ILE A 127 42.21 -8.04 -4.61
CA ILE A 127 41.62 -9.25 -5.20
C ILE A 127 42.58 -10.44 -5.12
N LEU A 128 43.87 -10.23 -5.35
CA LEU A 128 44.90 -11.26 -5.17
C LEU A 128 44.97 -11.74 -3.71
N LYS A 129 44.91 -10.82 -2.75
CA LYS A 129 44.83 -11.16 -1.32
C LYS A 129 43.59 -11.98 -0.99
N ALA A 130 42.42 -11.59 -1.53
CA ALA A 130 41.18 -12.34 -1.35
C ALA A 130 41.27 -13.75 -1.95
N ARG A 131 41.89 -13.91 -3.12
CA ARG A 131 42.14 -15.22 -3.73
C ARG A 131 43.00 -16.12 -2.83
N ASN A 132 44.09 -15.59 -2.28
CA ASN A 132 44.98 -16.37 -1.42
C ASN A 132 44.24 -16.86 -0.16
N LEU A 133 43.40 -16.01 0.45
CA LEU A 133 42.56 -16.39 1.58
C LEU A 133 41.55 -17.49 1.21
N LEU A 134 40.95 -17.41 0.02
CA LEU A 134 40.05 -18.46 -0.47
C LEU A 134 40.81 -19.78 -0.69
N ASP A 135 42.04 -19.75 -1.20
CA ASP A 135 42.88 -20.93 -1.36
C ASP A 135 43.27 -21.57 0.00
N GLU A 136 43.49 -20.76 1.04
CA GLU A 136 43.73 -21.22 2.42
C GLU A 136 42.48 -21.89 3.00
N ILE A 137 41.32 -21.22 2.92
CA ILE A 137 40.03 -21.75 3.38
C ILE A 137 39.68 -23.07 2.68
N GLN A 138 39.98 -23.20 1.38
CA GLN A 138 39.77 -24.46 0.67
C GLN A 138 40.60 -25.61 1.24
N LYS A 139 41.86 -25.36 1.63
CA LYS A 139 42.72 -26.38 2.25
C LYS A 139 42.18 -26.81 3.61
N GLU A 140 41.66 -25.87 4.39
CA GLU A 140 41.02 -26.15 5.67
C GLU A 140 39.77 -27.03 5.50
N PHE A 141 38.90 -26.70 4.55
CA PHE A 141 37.73 -27.54 4.24
C PHE A 141 38.12 -28.92 3.69
N ALA A 142 39.15 -29.01 2.86
CA ALA A 142 39.65 -30.29 2.36
C ALA A 142 40.29 -31.14 3.47
N ALA A 143 40.88 -30.52 4.48
CA ALA A 143 41.39 -31.21 5.67
C ALA A 143 40.25 -31.68 6.58
N ALA A 144 39.23 -30.85 6.80
CA ALA A 144 38.06 -31.18 7.61
C ALA A 144 37.12 -32.21 6.94
N ALA A 145 37.18 -32.37 5.62
CA ALA A 145 36.40 -33.36 4.88
C ALA A 145 37.03 -34.76 4.78
N LYS A 146 38.27 -34.95 5.28
CA LYS A 146 38.93 -36.27 5.27
C LYS A 146 38.30 -37.16 6.33
#